data_AF-A0A5C6EK72-F1
#
_entry.id   AF-A0A5C6EK72-F1
#
_cell.length_a   1.000
_cell.length_b   1.000
_cell.length_c   1.000
_cell.angle_alpha   90.00
_cell.angle_beta   90.00
_cell.angle_gamma   90.00
#
_symmetry.space_group_name_H-M   'P 1'
#
loop_
_entity.id
_entity.type
_entity.pdbx_description
1 polymer ?
#
loop_
_entity_poly.entity_id
_entity_poly.type
_entity_poly.pdbx_seq_one_letter_code
_entity_poly.pdbx_strand_id
1 'polypeptide(L)'
;MPNENKPVHRLRLSTISAAVFRNVSEDGCVSYNAKSDGSYKDGEHWKHSDSFGRDDLLHLAKLADQANAWIHDQQQAESRTMENTGPS
;
A
#
# COMPACT_ATOMS: atom_id res chain seq x y z
N MET A 1 0.62 -8.63 21.82
CA MET A 1 -0.42 -7.76 21.22
C MET A 1 -0.08 -7.65 19.75
N PRO A 2 -1.00 -7.88 18.79
CA PRO A 2 -0.62 -7.70 17.40
C PRO A 2 -0.44 -6.20 17.19
N ASN A 3 0.81 -5.76 16.99
CA ASN A 3 1.08 -4.48 16.37
C ASN A 3 0.50 -4.58 14.96
N GLU A 4 -0.76 -4.19 14.79
CA GLU A 4 -1.35 -4.02 13.47
C GLU A 4 -0.50 -2.96 12.76
N ASN A 5 0.36 -3.41 11.85
CA ASN A 5 1.11 -2.51 11.01
C ASN A 5 0.07 -1.71 10.21
N LYS A 6 -0.13 -0.44 10.57
CA LYS A 6 -1.13 0.41 9.95
C LYS A 6 -0.65 0.80 8.56
N PRO A 7 -1.53 0.84 7.56
CA PRO A 7 -1.12 1.29 6.24
C PRO A 7 -0.69 2.76 6.32
N VAL A 8 0.45 3.06 5.70
CA VAL A 8 1.00 4.41 5.59
C VAL A 8 0.35 5.18 4.44
N HIS A 9 -0.23 4.46 3.49
CA HIS A 9 -0.97 5.05 2.37
C HIS A 9 -2.12 4.12 1.95
N ARG A 10 -3.24 4.70 1.54
CA ARG A 10 -4.39 3.94 1.04
C ARG A 10 -4.96 4.62 -0.20
N LEU A 11 -5.14 3.82 -1.24
CA LEU A 11 -5.73 4.19 -2.52
C LEU A 11 -7.05 3.44 -2.69
N ARG A 12 -8.00 4.03 -3.41
CA ARG A 12 -9.29 3.39 -3.68
C ARG A 12 -9.83 3.80 -5.05
N LEU A 13 -10.31 2.82 -5.81
CA LEU A 13 -11.06 3.00 -7.04
C LEU A 13 -12.30 2.10 -7.01
N SER A 14 -13.49 2.70 -7.02
CA SER A 14 -14.76 1.95 -6.88
C SER A 14 -14.79 1.10 -5.60
N THR A 15 -15.10 -0.19 -5.73
CA THR A 15 -15.10 -1.20 -4.68
C THR A 15 -13.71 -1.72 -4.35
N ILE A 16 -12.68 -1.42 -5.14
CA ILE A 16 -11.32 -1.93 -4.92
C ILE A 16 -10.46 -0.91 -4.19
N SER A 17 -9.67 -1.37 -3.23
CA SER A 17 -8.75 -0.60 -2.43
C SER A 17 -7.35 -1.20 -2.50
N ALA A 18 -6.32 -0.37 -2.33
CA ALA A 18 -4.94 -0.81 -2.13
C ALA A 18 -4.36 -0.07 -0.93
N ALA A 19 -3.78 -0.82 0.00
CA ALA A 19 -3.17 -0.33 1.22
C ALA A 19 -1.67 -0.60 1.18
N VAL A 20 -0.85 0.44 1.31
CA VAL A 20 0.61 0.36 1.36
C VAL A 20 1.06 0.36 2.81
N PHE A 21 1.94 -0.57 3.16
CA PHE A 21 2.53 -0.69 4.49
C PHE A 21 4.03 -0.50 4.41
N ARG A 22 4.56 0.31 5.31
CA ARG A 22 6.01 0.46 5.51
C ARG A 22 6.46 -0.56 6.54
N ASN A 23 7.53 -1.27 6.25
CA ASN A 23 8.14 -2.23 7.15
C ASN A 23 9.59 -1.83 7.37
N VAL A 24 10.06 -1.99 8.59
CA VAL A 24 11.46 -1.80 8.96
C VAL A 24 11.91 -3.11 9.58
N SER A 25 12.91 -3.75 8.99
CA SER A 25 13.52 -4.94 9.57
C SER A 25 14.45 -4.57 10.73
N GLU A 26 14.87 -5.58 11.49
CA GLU A 26 15.71 -5.41 12.68
C GLU A 26 17.09 -4.79 12.34
N ASP A 27 17.60 -5.02 11.14
CA ASP A 27 18.82 -4.42 10.59
C ASP A 27 18.62 -2.98 10.05
N GLY A 28 17.41 -2.42 10.18
CA GLY A 28 17.08 -1.07 9.74
C GLY A 28 16.73 -0.95 8.25
N CYS A 29 16.67 -2.05 7.50
CA CYS A 29 16.26 -2.01 6.10
C CYS A 29 14.77 -1.66 5.97
N VAL A 30 14.45 -0.66 5.14
CA VAL A 30 13.08 -0.20 4.91
C VAL A 30 12.55 -0.86 3.64
N SER A 31 11.37 -1.48 3.74
CA SER A 31 10.66 -2.03 2.60
C SER A 31 9.19 -1.63 2.62
N TYR A 32 8.58 -1.57 1.45
CA TYR A 32 7.16 -1.29 1.29
C TYR A 32 6.47 -2.50 0.69
N ASN A 33 5.28 -2.81 1.19
CA ASN A 33 4.39 -3.77 0.54
C ASN A 33 3.04 -3.11 0.27
N ALA A 34 2.33 -3.59 -0.74
CA ALA A 34 0.96 -3.17 -1.03
C ALA A 34 0.04 -4.39 -0.97
N LYS A 35 -1.14 -4.23 -0.36
CA LYS A 35 -2.21 -5.23 -0.34
C LYS A 35 -3.46 -4.63 -0.94
N SER A 36 -4.08 -5.35 -1.86
CA SER A 36 -5.33 -4.93 -2.48
C SER A 36 -6.50 -5.74 -1.95
N ASP A 37 -7.66 -5.12 -1.82
CA ASP A 37 -8.90 -5.75 -1.38
C ASP A 37 -10.11 -5.16 -2.11
N GLY A 38 -11.10 -6.01 -2.39
CA GLY A 38 -12.41 -5.61 -2.92
C GLY A 38 -13.46 -5.61 -1.81
N SER A 39 -14.19 -4.49 -1.66
CA SER A 39 -15.32 -4.38 -0.75
C SER A 39 -16.62 -4.75 -1.46
N TYR A 40 -17.40 -5.66 -0.88
CA TYR A 40 -18.73 -6.00 -1.36
C TYR A 40 -19.73 -6.04 -0.21
N LYS A 41 -21.02 -5.89 -0.54
CA LYS A 41 -22.09 -5.93 0.45
C LYS A 41 -22.70 -7.33 0.50
N ASP A 42 -22.78 -7.89 1.70
CA ASP A 42 -23.43 -9.17 2.00
C ASP A 42 -24.53 -8.93 3.04
N GLY A 43 -25.78 -8.87 2.56
CA GLY A 43 -26.91 -8.43 3.37
C GLY A 43 -26.75 -6.98 3.85
N GLU A 44 -26.65 -6.78 5.15
CA GLU A 44 -26.41 -5.46 5.77
C GLU A 44 -24.93 -5.18 6.06
N HIS A 45 -24.05 -6.17 5.88
CA HIS A 45 -22.65 -6.07 6.25
C HIS A 45 -21.77 -5.84 5.02
N TRP A 46 -20.73 -5.02 5.20
CA TRP A 46 -19.63 -4.92 4.25
C TRP A 46 -18.60 -6.01 4.54
N LYS A 47 -18.15 -6.68 3.49
CA LYS A 47 -17.10 -7.69 3.53
C LYS A 47 -15.99 -7.32 2.55
N HIS A 48 -14.80 -7.86 2.80
CA HIS A 48 -13.63 -7.69 1.95
C HIS A 48 -13.26 -9.03 1.31
N SER A 49 -12.77 -9.00 0.08
CA SER A 49 -12.26 -10.16 -0.66
C SER A 49 -10.94 -9.84 -1.33
N ASP A 50 -10.10 -10.85 -1.49
CA ASP A 50 -8.87 -10.84 -2.29
C ASP A 50 -9.08 -11.49 -3.69
N SER A 51 -10.33 -11.85 -4.01
CA SER A 51 -10.72 -12.39 -5.31
C SER A 51 -11.34 -11.28 -6.16
N PHE A 52 -10.85 -11.14 -7.40
CA PHE A 52 -11.21 -10.05 -8.30
C PHE A 52 -11.89 -10.58 -9.56
N GLY A 53 -13.04 -10.02 -9.92
CA GLY A 53 -13.73 -10.33 -11.16
C GLY A 53 -13.14 -9.57 -12.35
N ARG A 54 -13.60 -9.90 -13.57
CA ARG A 54 -13.16 -9.25 -14.83
C ARG A 54 -13.20 -7.72 -14.74
N ASP A 55 -14.28 -7.18 -14.16
CA ASP A 55 -14.53 -5.74 -14.12
C ASP A 55 -13.71 -5.02 -13.02
N ASP A 56 -13.06 -5.78 -12.13
CA ASP A 56 -12.14 -5.26 -11.12
C ASP A 56 -10.69 -5.19 -11.62
N LEU A 57 -10.33 -5.95 -12.66
CA LEU A 57 -8.94 -6.14 -13.09
C LEU A 57 -8.26 -4.83 -13.50
N LEU A 58 -8.95 -3.95 -14.23
CA LEU A 58 -8.38 -2.67 -14.64
C LEU A 58 -8.24 -1.69 -13.47
N HIS A 59 -9.17 -1.74 -12.51
CA HIS A 59 -9.05 -0.95 -11.27
C HIS A 59 -7.88 -1.44 -10.42
N LEU A 60 -7.72 -2.77 -10.29
CA LEU A 60 -6.61 -3.38 -9.58
C LEU A 60 -5.27 -3.01 -10.23
N ALA A 61 -5.16 -3.12 -11.56
CA ALA A 61 -3.96 -2.74 -12.29
C ALA A 61 -3.62 -1.26 -12.08
N LYS A 62 -4.63 -0.36 -12.13
CA LYS A 62 -4.39 1.06 -11.90
C LYS A 62 -4.00 1.39 -10.46
N LEU A 63 -4.59 0.72 -9.49
CA LEU A 63 -4.22 0.86 -8.08
C LEU A 63 -2.80 0.35 -7.82
N ALA A 64 -2.41 -0.77 -8.44
CA ALA A 64 -1.04 -1.28 -8.35
C ALA A 64 -0.02 -0.31 -8.95
N ASP A 65 -0.32 0.27 -10.13
CA ASP A 65 0.49 1.32 -10.76
C ASP A 65 0.66 2.55 -9.87
N GLN A 66 -0.43 3.05 -9.29
CA GLN A 66 -0.40 4.19 -8.36
C GLN A 66 0.37 3.88 -7.08
N ALA A 67 0.18 2.70 -6.50
CA ALA A 67 0.92 2.27 -5.32
C ALA A 67 2.42 2.17 -5.61
N ASN A 68 2.79 1.61 -6.76
CA ASN A 68 4.18 1.51 -7.22
C ASN A 68 4.81 2.91 -7.35
N ALA A 69 4.13 3.83 -8.03
CA ALA A 69 4.61 5.21 -8.20
C ALA A 69 4.82 5.91 -6.85
N TRP A 70 3.86 5.76 -5.92
CA TRP A 70 3.97 6.33 -4.58
C TRP A 70 5.15 5.73 -3.80
N ILE A 71 5.35 4.41 -3.84
CA ILE A 71 6.47 3.75 -3.16
C ILE A 71 7.82 4.27 -3.69
N HIS A 72 7.98 4.41 -5.00
CA HIS A 72 9.21 4.94 -5.58
C HIS A 72 9.48 6.39 -5.14
N ASP A 73 8.45 7.23 -5.08
CA ASP A 73 8.58 8.60 -4.58
C ASP A 73 9.04 8.63 -3.11
N GLN A 74 8.45 7.78 -2.26
CA GLN A 74 8.88 7.68 -0.86
C GLN A 74 10.33 7.20 -0.72
N GLN A 75 10.74 6.18 -1.47
CA GLN A 75 12.11 5.67 -1.44
C GLN A 75 13.13 6.74 -1.88
N GLN A 76 12.80 7.55 -2.89
CA GLN A 76 13.64 8.66 -3.33
C GLN A 76 13.74 9.75 -2.25
N ALA A 77 12.63 10.11 -1.62
CA ALA A 77 12.61 11.08 -0.53
C ALA A 77 13.42 10.63 0.68
N GLU A 78 13.33 9.36 1.07
CA GLU A 78 14.11 8.78 2.17
C GLU A 78 15.61 8.78 1.84
N SER A 79 15.99 8.37 0.63
CA SER A 79 17.39 8.36 0.16
C SER A 79 18.01 9.77 0.20
N ARG A 80 17.27 10.78 -0.27
CA ARG A 80 17.71 12.19 -0.24
C ARG A 80 17.87 12.74 1.18
N THR A 81 17.05 12.26 2.11
CA THR A 81 17.14 12.66 3.52
C THR A 81 18.38 12.07 4.19
N MET A 82 18.76 10.84 3.84
CA MET A 82 19.99 10.20 4.32
C MET A 82 21.25 10.90 3.80
N GLU A 83 21.26 11.36 2.55
CA GLU A 83 22.40 12.09 1.95
C GLU A 83 22.64 13.46 2.62
N ASN A 84 21.57 14.20 2.93
CA ASN A 84 21.68 15.55 3.53
C ASN A 84 22.01 15.57 5.03
N THR A 85 22.07 14.41 5.70
CA THR A 85 22.32 14.31 7.15
C THR A 85 23.74 13.78 7.47
N GLY A 86 24.62 13.67 6.47
CA GLY A 86 26.04 13.32 6.65
C GLY A 86 26.86 14.47 7.28
N PRO A 87 27.90 14.17 8.10
CA PRO A 87 28.51 15.16 8.99
C PRO A 87 29.27 16.23 8.21
N SER A 88 29.04 17.49 8.60
CA SER A 88 29.96 18.60 8.31
C SER A 88 31.28 18.44 9.07
#